data_AF-A0A925UFT0-F1
#
_entry.id   AF-A0A925UFT0-F1
#
_cell.length_a   1.000
_cell.length_b   1.000
_cell.length_c   1.000
_cell.angle_alpha   90.00
_cell.angle_beta   90.00
_cell.angle_gamma   90.00
#
_symmetry.space_group_name_H-M   'P 1'
#
loop_
_entity.id
_entity.type
_entity.pdbx_description
1 polymer ?
#
loop_
_entity_poly.entity_id
_entity_poly.type
_entity_poly.pdbx_seq_one_letter_code
_entity_poly.pdbx_strand_id
1 'polypeptide(L)'
;MATTTVAQLAAELNRSAAALLEQLQSAGVSKASTDDALTESDKERLLDHLRSAHGTAPGAERKKITLTRKSTSEIKQADSSGKARTIQVEVRKKRTFIKRDDASSAAVEPAEPVIDDAELARREIEAQAQAEFLRQQEADLAEKRRVREEQEARDREAAAAAAVAAREAAEKVAAEHAAAAAAAAAKPKSAEGAKAAAKSVEAPAPV
;
A
#
# COMPACT_ATOMS: atom_id res chain seq x y z
N MET A 1 19.05 -43.85 21.53
CA MET A 1 17.88 -43.00 21.24
C MET A 1 17.59 -42.18 22.49
N ALA A 2 17.41 -40.86 22.35
CA ALA A 2 17.13 -39.97 23.48
C ALA A 2 15.64 -40.03 23.84
N THR A 3 15.33 -40.38 25.09
CA THR A 3 13.97 -40.34 25.63
C THR A 3 13.60 -38.89 25.96
N THR A 4 12.75 -38.27 25.16
CA THR A 4 12.21 -36.92 25.39
C THR A 4 10.88 -37.01 26.14
N THR A 5 10.67 -36.19 27.16
CA THR A 5 9.38 -36.16 27.86
C THR A 5 8.31 -35.39 27.07
N VAL A 6 7.03 -35.58 27.40
CA VAL A 6 5.92 -34.83 26.77
C VAL A 6 6.13 -33.32 26.93
N ALA A 7 6.55 -32.86 28.12
CA ALA A 7 6.82 -31.45 28.38
C ALA A 7 7.94 -30.88 27.50
N GLN A 8 9.03 -31.63 27.32
CA GLN A 8 10.15 -31.23 26.47
C GLN A 8 9.73 -31.12 25.01
N LEU A 9 9.03 -32.14 24.49
CA LEU A 9 8.54 -32.12 23.11
C LEU A 9 7.53 -31.00 22.87
N ALA A 10 6.66 -30.72 23.85
CA ALA A 10 5.71 -29.62 23.76
C ALA A 10 6.41 -28.26 23.67
N ALA A 11 7.47 -28.05 24.46
CA ALA A 11 8.28 -26.84 24.42
C ALA A 11 8.99 -26.67 23.07
N GLU A 12 9.57 -27.73 22.51
CA GLU A 12 10.20 -27.72 21.18
C GLU A 12 9.20 -27.33 20.08
N LEU A 13 7.98 -27.86 20.15
CA LEU A 13 6.90 -27.57 19.19
C LEU A 13 6.14 -26.26 19.49
N ASN A 14 6.56 -25.50 20.51
CA ASN A 14 5.88 -24.30 20.99
C ASN A 14 4.37 -24.51 21.22
N ARG A 15 4.00 -25.66 21.81
CA ARG A 15 2.63 -26.02 22.17
C ARG A 15 2.49 -26.22 23.67
N SER A 16 1.26 -26.12 24.18
CA SER A 16 0.99 -26.48 25.57
C SER A 16 1.11 -27.99 25.76
N ALA A 17 1.69 -28.41 26.88
CA ALA A 17 1.83 -29.84 27.20
C ALA A 17 0.46 -30.54 27.30
N ALA A 18 -0.57 -29.83 27.79
CA ALA A 18 -1.94 -30.32 27.83
C ALA A 18 -2.51 -30.62 26.43
N ALA A 19 -2.30 -29.73 25.45
CA ALA A 19 -2.77 -29.97 24.08
C ALA A 19 -2.02 -31.12 23.41
N LEU A 20 -0.72 -31.28 23.70
CA LEU A 20 0.04 -32.41 23.19
C LEU A 20 -0.44 -33.74 23.78
N LEU A 21 -0.79 -33.79 25.08
CA LEU A 21 -1.38 -34.97 25.72
C LEU A 21 -2.70 -35.38 25.06
N GLU A 22 -3.59 -34.42 24.80
CA GLU A 22 -4.86 -34.67 24.12
C GLU A 22 -4.65 -35.24 22.70
N GLN A 23 -3.66 -34.72 21.96
CA GLN A 23 -3.29 -35.23 20.64
C GLN A 23 -2.69 -36.64 20.69
N LEU A 24 -1.84 -36.91 21.68
CA LEU A 24 -1.26 -38.25 21.89
C LEU A 24 -2.35 -39.28 22.20
N GLN A 25 -3.32 -38.92 23.06
CA GLN A 25 -4.46 -39.77 23.36
C GLN A 25 -5.34 -40.02 22.13
N SER A 26 -5.58 -38.98 21.33
CA SER A 26 -6.31 -39.08 20.05
C SER A 26 -5.60 -39.98 19.03
N ALA A 27 -4.26 -40.00 19.07
CA ALA A 27 -3.42 -40.89 18.26
C ALA A 27 -3.31 -42.33 18.82
N GLY A 28 -4.01 -42.65 19.92
CA GLY A 28 -3.98 -43.96 20.56
C GLY A 28 -2.76 -44.21 21.46
N VAL A 29 -2.02 -43.16 21.82
CA VAL A 29 -0.91 -43.23 22.76
C VAL A 29 -1.40 -42.84 24.15
N SER A 30 -1.55 -43.82 25.04
CA SER A 30 -2.05 -43.62 26.41
C SER A 30 -0.96 -43.10 27.35
N LYS A 31 -0.58 -41.82 27.20
CA LYS A 31 0.19 -41.05 28.21
C LYS A 31 -0.76 -40.14 28.99
N ALA A 32 -0.49 -39.98 30.28
CA ALA A 32 -1.38 -39.25 31.20
C ALA A 32 -0.70 -38.04 31.84
N SER A 33 0.63 -38.05 31.95
CA SER A 33 1.40 -36.99 32.59
C SER A 33 2.31 -36.26 31.62
N THR A 34 2.61 -35.00 31.93
CA THR A 34 3.58 -34.18 31.18
C THR A 34 5.01 -34.68 31.32
N ASP A 35 5.30 -35.45 32.37
CA ASP A 35 6.62 -36.02 32.65
C ASP A 35 6.83 -37.39 32.01
N ASP A 36 5.79 -37.94 31.36
CA ASP A 36 5.89 -39.24 30.71
C ASP A 36 6.93 -39.21 29.57
N ALA A 37 7.76 -40.25 29.49
CA ALA A 37 8.71 -40.40 28.40
C ALA A 37 7.98 -40.82 27.10
N LEU A 38 8.29 -40.13 25.99
CA LEU A 38 7.90 -40.56 24.64
C LEU A 38 8.97 -41.45 24.02
N THR A 39 8.49 -42.54 23.42
CA THR A 39 9.30 -43.39 22.54
C THR A 39 9.19 -42.90 21.09
N GLU A 40 10.06 -43.38 20.21
CA GLU A 40 10.02 -43.01 18.79
C GLU A 40 8.72 -43.48 18.11
N SER A 41 8.23 -44.67 18.47
CA SER A 41 6.96 -45.19 17.93
C SER A 41 5.74 -44.37 18.37
N ASP A 42 5.77 -43.78 19.57
CA ASP A 42 4.72 -42.86 20.02
C ASP A 42 4.70 -41.56 19.18
N LYS A 43 5.90 -41.06 18.81
CA LYS A 43 6.04 -39.89 17.92
C LYS A 43 5.54 -40.21 16.52
N GLU A 44 5.86 -41.38 15.98
CA GLU A 44 5.37 -41.84 14.67
C GLU A 44 3.84 -41.91 14.63
N ARG A 45 3.20 -42.50 15.66
CA ARG A 45 1.73 -42.53 15.76
C ARG A 45 1.10 -41.15 15.80
N LEU A 46 1.69 -40.22 16.56
CA LEU A 46 1.25 -38.82 16.58
C LEU A 46 1.36 -38.20 15.18
N LEU A 47 2.48 -38.41 14.48
CA LEU A 47 2.69 -37.90 13.13
C LEU A 47 1.69 -38.47 12.13
N ASP A 48 1.37 -39.76 12.23
CA ASP A 48 0.39 -40.41 11.34
C ASP A 48 -1.03 -39.90 11.59
N HIS A 49 -1.42 -39.74 12.86
CA HIS A 49 -2.69 -39.13 13.23
C HIS A 49 -2.79 -37.69 12.70
N LEU A 50 -1.76 -36.87 12.89
CA LEU A 50 -1.73 -35.49 12.37
C LEU A 50 -1.79 -35.46 10.84
N ARG A 51 -1.07 -36.36 10.17
CA ARG A 51 -1.11 -36.48 8.71
C ARG A 51 -2.50 -36.86 8.22
N SER A 52 -3.17 -37.80 8.88
CA SER A 52 -4.54 -38.19 8.58
C SER A 52 -5.54 -37.06 8.83
N ALA A 53 -5.51 -36.44 10.02
CA ALA A 53 -6.42 -35.38 10.43
C ALA A 53 -6.30 -34.12 9.56
N HIS A 54 -5.08 -33.78 9.14
CA HIS A 54 -4.87 -32.69 8.21
C HIS A 54 -5.14 -33.11 6.77
N GLY A 55 -5.13 -34.40 6.44
CA GLY A 55 -5.20 -34.94 5.08
C GLY A 55 -3.87 -34.79 4.32
N THR A 56 -2.74 -34.66 5.02
CA THR A 56 -1.39 -34.78 4.43
C THR A 56 -0.87 -36.23 4.46
N ALA A 57 -1.72 -37.20 4.80
CA ALA A 57 -1.33 -38.60 4.77
C ALA A 57 -0.85 -39.00 3.37
N PRO A 58 0.27 -39.74 3.26
CA PRO A 58 0.76 -40.23 1.98
C PRO A 58 -0.34 -41.08 1.32
N GLY A 59 -0.80 -40.66 0.14
CA GLY A 59 -1.92 -41.30 -0.59
C GLY A 59 -3.30 -40.72 -0.30
N ALA A 60 -3.46 -39.86 0.70
CA ALA A 60 -4.72 -39.12 0.92
C ALA A 60 -4.77 -37.91 -0.03
N GLU A 61 -5.28 -38.13 -1.23
CA GLU A 61 -5.47 -37.06 -2.20
C GLU A 61 -6.62 -36.15 -1.77
N ARG A 62 -6.30 -34.96 -1.25
CA ARG A 62 -7.33 -33.94 -1.02
C ARG A 62 -7.86 -33.46 -2.35
N LYS A 63 -9.04 -33.95 -2.73
CA LYS A 63 -9.78 -33.55 -3.93
C LYS A 63 -9.98 -32.03 -4.04
N LYS A 64 -10.01 -31.30 -2.90
CA LYS A 64 -10.21 -29.84 -2.86
C LYS A 64 -9.35 -29.18 -1.79
N ILE A 65 -8.53 -28.21 -2.18
CA ILE A 65 -7.74 -27.35 -1.29
C ILE A 65 -8.21 -25.90 -1.49
N THR A 66 -8.57 -25.22 -0.40
CA THR A 66 -8.96 -23.80 -0.44
C THR A 66 -7.88 -22.95 0.21
N LEU A 67 -7.26 -22.06 -0.57
CA LEU A 67 -6.35 -21.04 -0.06
C LEU A 67 -7.13 -19.74 0.20
N THR A 68 -7.11 -19.26 1.43
CA THR A 68 -7.69 -17.97 1.81
C THR A 68 -6.57 -16.95 2.01
N ARG A 69 -6.62 -15.82 1.29
CA ARG A 69 -5.70 -14.69 1.48
C ARG A 69 -6.48 -13.48 1.96
N LYS A 70 -6.06 -12.90 3.09
CA LYS A 70 -6.56 -11.62 3.58
C LYS A 70 -5.69 -10.50 3.00
N SER A 71 -6.31 -9.52 2.37
CA SER A 71 -5.67 -8.30 1.91
C SER A 71 -6.35 -7.13 2.60
N THR A 72 -5.60 -6.32 3.33
CA THR A 72 -6.12 -5.11 3.97
C THR A 72 -5.66 -3.90 3.17
N SER A 73 -6.57 -3.01 2.84
CA SER A 73 -6.28 -1.74 2.15
C SER A 73 -6.94 -0.59 2.91
N GLU A 74 -6.29 0.57 2.92
CA GLU A 74 -6.76 1.75 3.65
C GLU A 74 -7.39 2.75 2.68
N ILE A 75 -8.64 3.12 2.92
CA ILE A 75 -9.28 4.24 2.23
C ILE A 75 -9.25 5.45 3.16
N LYS A 76 -8.54 6.50 2.76
CA LYS A 76 -8.52 7.79 3.45
C LYS A 76 -9.52 8.70 2.75
N GLN A 77 -10.65 8.99 3.39
CA GLN A 77 -11.69 9.84 2.84
C GLN A 77 -12.24 10.78 3.91
N ALA A 78 -12.55 12.02 3.53
CA ALA A 78 -13.34 12.92 4.37
C ALA A 78 -14.82 12.51 4.28
N ASP A 79 -15.48 12.36 5.43
CA ASP A 79 -16.92 12.15 5.45
C ASP A 79 -17.66 13.40 4.91
N SER A 80 -18.96 13.29 4.61
CA SER A 80 -19.76 14.42 4.09
C SER A 80 -19.79 15.65 5.02
N SER A 81 -19.30 15.50 6.25
CA SER A 81 -19.14 16.56 7.25
C SER A 81 -17.71 17.15 7.30
N GLY A 82 -16.82 16.74 6.38
CA GLY A 82 -15.45 17.24 6.26
C GLY A 82 -14.43 16.60 7.20
N LYS A 83 -14.81 15.61 8.02
CA LYS A 83 -13.91 14.97 8.98
C LYS A 83 -13.18 13.79 8.32
N ALA A 84 -11.84 13.83 8.34
CA ALA A 84 -11.02 12.77 7.78
C ALA A 84 -11.17 11.46 8.58
N ARG A 85 -11.50 10.36 7.89
CA ARG A 85 -11.53 9.00 8.45
C ARG A 85 -10.70 8.06 7.59
N THR A 86 -9.99 7.15 8.26
CA THR A 86 -9.31 6.03 7.61
C THR A 86 -10.15 4.78 7.79
N ILE A 87 -10.68 4.26 6.69
CA ILE A 87 -11.48 3.05 6.65
C ILE A 87 -10.57 1.90 6.25
N GLN A 88 -10.41 0.93 7.13
CA GLN A 88 -9.69 -0.32 6.85
C GLN A 88 -10.62 -1.26 6.08
N VAL A 89 -10.33 -1.50 4.80
CA VAL A 89 -11.07 -2.43 3.96
C VAL A 89 -10.33 -3.77 3.94
N GLU A 90 -10.91 -4.78 4.59
CA GLU A 90 -10.39 -6.14 4.52
C GLU A 90 -11.07 -6.93 3.38
N VAL A 91 -10.35 -7.21 2.30
CA VAL A 91 -10.81 -8.12 1.25
C VAL A 91 -10.25 -9.52 1.50
N ARG A 92 -11.15 -10.51 1.65
CA ARG A 92 -10.78 -11.92 1.79
C ARG A 92 -10.94 -12.63 0.45
N LYS A 93 -9.83 -13.01 -0.18
CA LYS A 93 -9.83 -13.76 -1.44
C LYS A 93 -9.77 -15.26 -1.17
N LYS A 94 -10.70 -16.02 -1.76
CA LYS A 94 -10.73 -17.48 -1.72
C LYS A 94 -10.26 -18.04 -3.07
N ARG A 95 -9.21 -18.86 -3.10
CA ARG A 95 -8.78 -19.63 -4.28
C ARG A 95 -8.98 -21.12 -4.00
N THR A 96 -9.81 -21.80 -4.77
CA THR A 96 -10.06 -23.24 -4.64
C THR A 96 -9.30 -24.00 -5.71
N PHE A 97 -8.37 -24.86 -5.32
CA PHE A 97 -7.72 -25.83 -6.19
C PHE A 97 -8.41 -27.18 -6.05
N ILE A 98 -8.74 -27.80 -7.17
CA ILE A 98 -9.31 -29.16 -7.21
C ILE A 98 -8.23 -30.03 -7.85
N LYS A 99 -7.86 -31.14 -7.19
CA LYS A 99 -7.00 -32.16 -7.80
C LYS A 99 -7.82 -32.77 -8.95
N ARG A 100 -7.42 -32.48 -10.19
CA ARG A 100 -7.93 -33.17 -11.37
C ARG A 100 -7.07 -34.43 -11.49
N ASP A 101 -7.69 -35.59 -11.37
CA ASP A 101 -6.99 -36.85 -11.50
C ASP A 101 -6.53 -36.99 -12.96
N ASP A 102 -5.24 -36.78 -13.23
CA ASP A 102 -4.57 -37.23 -14.47
C ASP A 102 -4.51 -38.78 -14.54
N ALA A 103 -5.14 -39.49 -13.60
CA ALA A 103 -5.11 -40.95 -13.48
C ALA A 103 -6.33 -41.67 -14.07
N SER A 104 -7.25 -41.00 -14.79
CA SER A 104 -8.28 -41.71 -15.58
C SER A 104 -7.87 -41.99 -17.04
N SER A 105 -6.65 -41.65 -17.46
CA SER A 105 -6.14 -41.93 -18.81
C SER A 105 -5.10 -43.07 -18.87
N ALA A 106 -5.28 -44.14 -18.10
CA ALA A 106 -4.44 -45.33 -18.23
C ALA A 106 -5.23 -46.53 -18.75
N ALA A 107 -5.64 -46.44 -20.02
CA ALA A 107 -5.81 -47.60 -20.91
C ALA A 107 -5.77 -47.19 -22.39
N VAL A 108 -4.84 -46.31 -22.79
CA VAL A 108 -4.36 -46.20 -24.18
C VAL A 108 -2.89 -45.77 -24.10
N GLU A 109 -2.04 -46.34 -24.95
CA GLU A 109 -0.66 -45.93 -25.24
C GLU A 109 -0.44 -44.40 -25.30
N PRO A 110 0.80 -43.88 -25.19
CA PRO A 110 1.07 -42.44 -25.24
C PRO A 110 0.76 -41.91 -26.64
N ALA A 111 -0.50 -41.60 -26.91
CA ALA A 111 -0.90 -40.73 -27.99
C ALA A 111 -0.68 -39.29 -27.49
N GLU A 112 0.23 -38.58 -28.15
CA GLU A 112 0.33 -37.13 -28.09
C GLU A 112 -1.10 -36.53 -28.13
N PRO A 113 -1.43 -35.52 -27.31
CA PRO A 113 -2.74 -34.91 -27.39
C PRO A 113 -2.87 -34.28 -28.78
N VAL A 114 -3.54 -34.97 -29.69
CA VAL A 114 -3.97 -34.41 -30.96
C VAL A 114 -5.02 -33.37 -30.61
N ILE A 115 -4.55 -32.15 -30.31
CA ILE A 115 -5.39 -30.97 -30.23
C ILE A 115 -5.97 -30.82 -31.63
N ASP A 116 -7.27 -31.01 -31.80
CA ASP A 116 -7.93 -30.74 -33.07
C ASP A 116 -7.54 -29.32 -33.53
N ASP A 117 -7.14 -29.15 -34.80
CA ASP A 117 -6.74 -27.84 -35.35
C ASP A 117 -7.79 -26.74 -35.09
N ALA A 118 -9.06 -27.13 -34.95
CA ALA A 118 -10.17 -26.26 -34.58
C ALA A 118 -10.11 -25.72 -33.13
N GLU A 119 -9.61 -26.50 -32.16
CA GLU A 119 -9.41 -26.03 -30.79
C GLU A 119 -8.18 -25.14 -30.67
N LEU A 120 -7.14 -25.43 -31.45
CA LEU A 120 -5.92 -24.62 -31.53
C LEU A 120 -6.23 -23.24 -32.12
N ALA A 121 -6.98 -23.19 -33.23
CA ALA A 121 -7.45 -21.95 -33.84
C ALA A 121 -8.33 -21.12 -32.89
N ARG A 122 -9.21 -21.76 -32.10
CA ARG A 122 -10.03 -21.04 -31.09
C ARG A 122 -9.19 -20.43 -29.98
N ARG A 123 -8.17 -21.14 -29.49
CA ARG A 123 -7.24 -20.61 -28.48
C ARG A 123 -6.38 -19.48 -29.03
N GLU A 124 -5.98 -19.55 -30.29
CA GLU A 124 -5.24 -18.47 -30.95
C GLU A 124 -6.09 -17.21 -31.10
N ILE A 125 -7.36 -17.34 -31.52
CA ILE A 125 -8.28 -16.20 -31.63
C ILE A 125 -8.53 -15.58 -30.24
N GLU A 126 -8.73 -16.38 -29.21
CA GLU A 126 -8.91 -15.87 -27.83
C GLU A 126 -7.65 -15.18 -27.30
N ALA A 127 -6.46 -15.74 -27.57
CA ALA A 127 -5.19 -15.14 -27.20
C ALA A 127 -4.94 -13.81 -27.93
N GLN A 128 -5.29 -13.73 -29.22
CA GLN A 128 -5.21 -12.50 -30.01
C GLN A 128 -6.18 -11.43 -29.47
N ALA A 129 -7.42 -11.80 -29.16
CA ALA A 129 -8.39 -10.86 -28.58
C ALA A 129 -7.93 -10.32 -27.21
N GLN A 130 -7.33 -11.16 -26.38
CA GLN A 130 -6.76 -10.74 -25.10
C GLN A 130 -5.55 -9.81 -25.29
N ALA A 131 -4.68 -10.10 -26.25
CA ALA A 131 -3.53 -9.26 -26.57
C ALA A 131 -3.95 -7.89 -27.11
N GLU A 132 -4.96 -7.83 -27.97
CA GLU A 132 -5.50 -6.56 -28.48
C GLU A 132 -6.14 -5.72 -27.37
N PHE A 133 -6.91 -6.35 -26.47
CA PHE A 133 -7.50 -5.65 -25.33
C PHE A 133 -6.44 -5.07 -24.37
N LEU A 134 -5.34 -5.82 -24.14
CA LEU A 134 -4.21 -5.33 -23.35
C LEU A 134 -3.50 -4.18 -24.06
N ARG A 135 -3.29 -4.27 -25.37
CA ARG A 135 -2.67 -3.20 -26.17
C ARG A 135 -3.52 -1.91 -26.14
N GLN A 136 -4.84 -2.02 -26.22
CA GLN A 136 -5.74 -0.87 -26.11
C GLN A 136 -5.66 -0.21 -24.72
N GLN A 137 -5.70 -1.00 -23.64
CA GLN A 137 -5.55 -0.46 -22.30
C GLN A 137 -4.19 0.21 -22.08
N GLU A 138 -3.11 -0.35 -22.61
CA GLU A 138 -1.78 0.24 -22.50
C GLU A 138 -1.70 1.57 -23.27
N ALA A 139 -2.27 1.63 -24.48
CA ALA A 139 -2.36 2.85 -25.26
C ALA A 139 -3.15 3.94 -24.53
N ASP A 140 -4.32 3.61 -23.97
CA ASP A 140 -5.15 4.56 -23.20
C ASP A 140 -4.42 5.10 -21.96
N LEU A 141 -3.69 4.23 -21.25
CA LEU A 141 -2.90 4.64 -20.09
C LEU A 141 -1.70 5.49 -20.50
N ALA A 142 -1.05 5.18 -21.62
CA ALA A 142 0.05 5.97 -22.17
C ALA A 142 -0.44 7.35 -22.62
N GLU A 143 -1.59 7.44 -23.29
CA GLU A 143 -2.19 8.72 -23.70
C GLU A 143 -2.59 9.56 -22.50
N LYS A 144 -3.24 8.97 -21.48
CA LYS A 144 -3.56 9.68 -20.22
C LYS A 144 -2.31 10.21 -19.52
N ARG A 145 -1.21 9.47 -19.54
CA ARG A 145 0.08 9.94 -18.99
C ARG A 145 0.64 11.11 -19.78
N ARG A 146 0.62 11.03 -21.11
CA ARG A 146 1.06 12.13 -21.99
C ARG A 146 0.25 13.40 -21.77
N VAL A 147 -1.09 13.29 -21.75
CA VAL A 147 -1.97 14.43 -21.50
C VAL A 147 -1.68 15.06 -20.14
N ARG A 148 -1.49 14.24 -19.09
CA ARG A 148 -1.16 14.74 -17.75
C ARG A 148 0.21 15.44 -17.73
N GLU A 149 1.21 14.88 -18.39
CA GLU A 149 2.56 15.47 -18.46
C GLU A 149 2.54 16.78 -19.25
N GLU A 150 1.82 16.85 -20.36
CA GLU A 150 1.63 18.09 -21.13
C GLU A 150 0.88 19.16 -20.33
N GLN A 151 -0.17 18.78 -19.58
CA GLN A 151 -0.87 19.70 -18.68
C GLN A 151 0.07 20.22 -17.59
N GLU A 152 0.81 19.34 -16.93
CA GLU A 152 1.75 19.74 -15.89
C GLU A 152 2.89 20.63 -16.45
N ALA A 153 3.36 20.35 -17.67
CA ALA A 153 4.34 21.21 -18.34
C ALA A 153 3.78 22.60 -18.64
N ARG A 154 2.54 22.69 -19.17
CA ARG A 154 1.86 23.97 -19.41
C ARG A 154 1.62 24.74 -18.11
N ASP A 155 1.21 24.06 -17.06
CA ASP A 155 0.98 24.68 -15.74
C ASP A 155 2.28 25.20 -15.14
N ARG A 156 3.39 24.45 -15.26
CA ARG A 156 4.72 24.92 -14.83
C ARG A 156 5.21 26.11 -15.64
N GLU A 157 5.01 26.11 -16.96
CA GLU A 157 5.38 27.24 -17.82
C GLU A 157 4.55 28.49 -17.48
N ALA A 158 3.23 28.34 -17.30
CA ALA A 158 2.36 29.42 -16.89
C ALA A 158 2.74 29.96 -15.49
N ALA A 159 3.07 29.09 -14.54
CA ALA A 159 3.54 29.49 -13.22
C ALA A 159 4.90 30.21 -13.29
N ALA A 160 5.83 29.76 -14.13
CA ALA A 160 7.11 30.42 -14.34
C ALA A 160 6.93 31.81 -14.98
N ALA A 161 6.09 31.94 -16.00
CA ALA A 161 5.76 33.22 -16.63
C ALA A 161 5.09 34.19 -15.64
N ALA A 162 4.15 33.71 -14.83
CA ALA A 162 3.51 34.50 -13.78
C ALA A 162 4.52 34.96 -12.71
N ALA A 163 5.47 34.11 -12.34
CA ALA A 163 6.52 34.46 -11.38
C ALA A 163 7.48 35.52 -11.92
N VAL A 164 7.85 35.47 -13.21
CA VAL A 164 8.67 36.50 -13.87
C VAL A 164 7.90 37.82 -13.93
N ALA A 165 6.64 37.81 -14.39
CA ALA A 165 5.81 39.00 -14.44
C ALA A 165 5.59 39.63 -13.06
N ALA A 166 5.42 38.82 -12.01
CA ALA A 166 5.30 39.32 -10.63
C ALA A 166 6.61 39.97 -10.13
N ARG A 167 7.78 39.40 -10.48
CA ARG A 167 9.08 40.01 -10.15
C ARG A 167 9.29 41.34 -10.87
N GLU A 168 8.99 41.40 -12.17
CA GLU A 168 9.10 42.65 -12.94
C GLU A 168 8.14 43.73 -12.43
N ALA A 169 6.90 43.36 -12.06
CA ALA A 169 5.95 44.29 -11.47
C ALA A 169 6.43 44.79 -10.10
N ALA A 170 6.97 43.91 -9.25
CA ALA A 170 7.55 44.30 -7.96
C ALA A 170 8.77 45.22 -8.12
N GLU A 171 9.62 44.98 -9.13
CA GLU A 171 10.77 45.83 -9.44
C GLU A 171 10.34 47.21 -9.94
N LYS A 172 9.32 47.31 -10.81
CA LYS A 172 8.76 48.59 -11.26
C LYS A 172 8.16 49.39 -10.10
N VAL A 173 7.38 48.75 -9.24
CA VAL A 173 6.81 49.38 -8.04
C VAL A 173 7.93 49.85 -7.09
N ALA A 174 8.97 49.04 -6.88
CA ALA A 174 10.13 49.44 -6.08
C ALA A 174 10.89 50.63 -6.70
N ALA A 175 11.06 50.66 -8.02
CA ALA A 175 11.69 51.75 -8.74
C ALA A 175 10.86 53.04 -8.68
N GLU A 176 9.53 52.97 -8.81
CA GLU A 176 8.63 54.11 -8.63
C GLU A 176 8.67 54.66 -7.20
N HIS A 177 8.66 53.79 -6.19
CA HIS A 177 8.81 54.21 -4.79
C HIS A 177 10.18 54.87 -4.54
N ALA A 178 11.26 54.34 -5.11
CA ALA A 178 12.59 54.93 -5.01
C ALA A 178 12.69 56.30 -5.72
N ALA A 179 12.09 56.43 -6.90
CA ALA A 179 12.04 57.70 -7.63
C ALA A 179 11.19 58.76 -6.91
N ALA A 180 10.04 58.37 -6.35
CA ALA A 180 9.20 59.25 -5.53
C ALA A 180 9.93 59.71 -4.26
N ALA A 181 10.68 58.82 -3.59
CA ALA A 181 11.50 59.17 -2.44
C ALA A 181 12.64 60.15 -2.80
N ALA A 182 13.31 59.93 -3.94
CA ALA A 182 14.36 60.83 -4.43
C ALA A 182 13.81 62.21 -4.82
N ALA A 183 12.64 62.28 -5.48
CA ALA A 183 11.98 63.53 -5.83
C ALA A 183 11.48 64.32 -4.60
N ALA A 184 11.04 63.63 -3.54
CA ALA A 184 10.68 64.25 -2.27
C ALA A 184 11.91 64.86 -1.55
N ALA A 185 13.09 64.25 -1.70
CA ALA A 185 14.35 64.75 -1.14
C ALA A 185 14.96 65.93 -1.93
N ALA A 186 14.60 66.10 -3.20
CA ALA A 186 15.17 67.14 -4.08
C ALA A 186 14.37 68.46 -4.15
N LYS A 187 13.20 68.58 -3.50
CA LYS A 187 12.50 69.87 -3.36
C LYS A 187 13.27 70.78 -2.40
N PRO A 188 13.75 71.98 -2.84
CA PRO A 188 14.50 72.87 -1.97
C PRO A 188 13.61 73.49 -0.89
N LYS A 189 14.18 73.65 0.31
CA LYS A 189 13.64 74.50 1.37
C LYS A 189 13.50 75.94 0.86
N SER A 190 12.27 76.40 0.61
CA SER A 190 11.97 77.83 0.60
C SER A 190 10.50 78.10 0.91
N ALA A 191 10.15 77.98 2.19
CA ALA A 191 9.21 78.88 2.84
C ALA A 191 9.50 78.87 4.35
N GLU A 192 10.00 80.02 4.82
CA GLU A 192 9.68 80.58 6.12
C GLU A 192 10.47 80.11 7.35
N GLY A 193 11.74 80.56 7.42
CA GLY A 193 12.23 81.13 8.66
C GLY A 193 11.61 82.52 8.87
N ALA A 194 10.58 82.63 9.71
CA ALA A 194 10.09 83.91 10.23
C ALA A 194 9.29 83.76 11.54
N LYS A 195 9.85 83.12 12.58
CA LYS A 195 9.52 83.47 13.98
C LYS A 195 10.47 82.82 15.00
N ALA A 196 11.68 83.34 15.07
CA ALA A 196 12.46 83.28 16.30
C ALA A 196 12.81 84.73 16.68
N ALA A 197 12.04 85.28 17.63
CA ALA A 197 12.49 86.15 18.72
C ALA A 197 11.43 87.21 19.13
N ALA A 198 11.04 87.11 20.40
CA ALA A 198 10.71 88.21 21.32
C ALA A 198 9.36 88.96 21.18
N LYS A 199 8.40 88.54 22.01
CA LYS A 199 7.58 89.36 22.94
C LYS A 199 7.03 88.36 23.97
N SER A 200 7.17 88.48 25.28
CA SER A 200 7.47 89.62 26.14
C SER A 200 7.66 89.08 27.57
N VAL A 201 8.77 89.44 28.22
CA VAL A 201 8.88 89.46 29.68
C VAL A 201 8.17 90.73 30.16
N GLU A 202 7.59 90.63 31.36
CA GLU A 202 7.27 91.70 32.32
C GLU A 202 5.79 92.14 32.45
N ALA A 203 5.23 91.77 33.61
CA ALA A 203 4.08 92.40 34.25
C ALA A 203 4.52 93.70 34.96
N PRO A 204 3.61 94.46 35.60
CA PRO A 204 2.67 95.45 35.08
C PRO A 204 3.16 96.92 35.20
N ALA A 205 2.84 97.74 34.18
CA ALA A 205 2.42 99.16 34.21
C ALA A 205 3.23 100.24 35.03
N PRO A 206 2.82 101.52 35.01
CA PRO A 206 3.27 102.56 34.07
C PRO A 206 4.06 103.71 34.76
N VAL A 207 4.75 104.54 33.98
CA VAL A 207 4.72 106.04 33.90
C VAL A 207 5.88 106.48 33.00
#